data_AF-A6N1Q4-F1
#
_entry.id   AF-A6N1Q4-F1
#
_cell.length_a   1.000
_cell.length_b   1.000
_cell.length_c   1.000
_cell.angle_alpha   90.00
_cell.angle_beta   90.00
_cell.angle_gamma   90.00
#
_symmetry.space_group_name_H-M   'P 1'
#
loop_
_entity.id
_entity.type
_entity.pdbx_description
1 polymer ?
#
loop_
_entity_poly.entity_id
_entity_poly.type
_entity_poly.pdbx_seq_one_letter_code
_entity_poly.pdbx_strand_id
1 'polypeptide(L)'
;MLNDNPDKFGQVVIQLISSLEFLLDMNSRSLGLQGQQQVFLLNNMNFVLEQANNSTDLKLILGENWCLQRHVQLDQFLASYVEASWTPVMSSFIITRIPKILWPQQLFDKFNSRFEMTCSG
;
A
#
# COMPACT_ATOMS: atom_id res chain seq x y z
N MET A 1 15.81 -37.72 -3.60
CA MET A 1 15.99 -37.77 -2.13
C MET A 1 16.53 -36.42 -1.69
N LEU A 2 15.65 -35.47 -1.35
CA LEU A 2 16.05 -34.17 -0.83
C LEU A 2 16.45 -34.38 0.64
N ASN A 3 17.76 -34.52 0.87
CA ASN A 3 18.37 -34.48 2.20
C ASN A 3 18.96 -33.08 2.43
N ASP A 4 18.20 -32.05 2.06
CA ASP A 4 18.61 -30.66 2.21
C ASP A 4 18.08 -30.10 3.52
N ASN A 5 18.99 -29.54 4.32
CA ASN A 5 18.72 -28.93 5.62
C ASN A 5 17.48 -28.01 5.52
N PRO A 6 16.38 -28.27 6.25
CA PRO A 6 15.13 -27.51 6.13
C PRO A 6 15.32 -26.01 6.36
N ASP A 7 16.36 -25.62 7.08
CA ASP A 7 16.80 -24.23 7.27
C ASP A 7 17.22 -23.55 5.95
N LYS A 8 17.93 -24.27 5.05
CA LYS A 8 18.34 -23.71 3.75
C LYS A 8 17.16 -23.46 2.82
N PHE A 9 16.19 -24.37 2.80
CA PHE A 9 14.98 -24.18 1.99
C PHE A 9 14.18 -22.97 2.47
N GLY A 10 14.01 -22.82 3.79
CA GLY A 10 13.35 -21.66 4.37
C GLY A 10 14.04 -20.34 4.02
N GLN A 11 15.37 -20.29 4.07
CA GLN A 11 16.15 -19.13 3.65
C GLN A 11 15.92 -18.76 2.18
N VAL A 12 15.88 -19.74 1.28
CA VAL A 12 15.60 -19.50 -0.15
C VAL A 12 14.20 -18.92 -0.34
N VAL A 13 13.19 -19.44 0.35
CA VAL A 13 11.81 -18.92 0.31
C VAL A 13 11.75 -17.46 0.77
N ILE A 14 12.39 -17.15 1.91
CA ILE A 14 12.46 -15.77 2.44
C ILE A 14 13.15 -14.83 1.45
N GLN A 15 14.24 -15.29 0.82
CA GLN A 15 14.97 -14.49 -0.18
C GLN A 15 14.14 -14.24 -1.43
N LEU A 16 13.39 -15.24 -1.91
CA LEU A 16 12.49 -15.10 -3.06
C LEU A 16 11.38 -14.09 -2.78
N ILE A 17 10.75 -14.17 -1.61
CA ILE A 17 9.73 -13.22 -1.18
C ILE A 17 10.34 -11.81 -1.11
N SER A 18 11.48 -11.63 -0.43
CA SER A 18 12.15 -10.32 -0.35
C SER A 18 12.51 -9.75 -1.74
N SER A 19 12.91 -10.62 -2.69
CA SER A 19 13.23 -10.22 -4.06
C SER A 19 11.98 -9.78 -4.82
N LEU A 20 10.85 -10.50 -4.66
CA LEU A 20 9.57 -10.12 -5.22
C LEU A 20 9.13 -8.74 -4.70
N GLU A 21 9.29 -8.50 -3.41
CA GLU A 21 8.89 -7.24 -2.78
C GLU A 21 9.71 -6.06 -3.28
N PHE A 22 11.01 -6.27 -3.45
CA PHE A 22 11.89 -5.29 -4.08
C PHE A 22 11.47 -4.98 -5.52
N LEU A 23 11.12 -6.00 -6.31
CA LEU A 23 10.62 -5.80 -7.67
C LEU A 23 9.28 -5.07 -7.71
N LEU A 24 8.40 -5.34 -6.75
CA LEU A 24 7.12 -4.63 -6.61
C LEU A 24 7.35 -3.16 -6.25
N ASP A 25 8.28 -2.85 -5.33
CA ASP A 25 8.68 -1.46 -5.03
C ASP A 25 9.20 -0.76 -6.28
N MET A 26 10.12 -1.40 -7.01
CA MET A 26 10.66 -0.85 -8.25
C MET A 26 9.58 -0.59 -9.30
N ASN A 27 8.67 -1.54 -9.51
CA ASN A 27 7.58 -1.40 -10.47
C ASN A 27 6.59 -0.31 -10.06
N SER A 28 6.32 -0.17 -8.75
CA SER A 28 5.42 0.87 -8.26
C SER A 28 5.90 2.27 -8.67
N ARG A 29 7.21 2.53 -8.69
CA ARG A 29 7.80 3.84 -9.05
C ARG A 29 7.50 4.27 -10.49
N SER A 30 7.11 3.35 -11.36
CA SER A 30 6.69 3.66 -12.74
C SER A 30 5.26 4.22 -12.82
N LEU A 31 4.46 4.09 -11.76
CA LEU A 31 3.09 4.61 -11.69
C LEU A 31 3.12 6.13 -11.48
N GLY A 32 2.23 6.82 -12.20
CA GLY A 32 2.26 8.28 -12.31
C GLY A 32 1.85 9.03 -11.04
N LEU A 33 0.98 8.43 -10.22
CA LEU A 33 0.49 9.07 -8.98
C LEU A 33 0.96 8.31 -7.74
N GLN A 34 1.42 9.04 -6.73
CA GLN A 34 1.86 8.43 -5.47
C GLN A 34 0.76 7.55 -4.83
N GLY A 35 -0.50 7.96 -4.90
CA GLY A 35 -1.63 7.12 -4.46
C GLY A 35 -1.70 5.77 -5.19
N GLN A 36 -1.49 5.75 -6.50
CA GLN A 36 -1.45 4.51 -7.29
C GLN A 36 -0.28 3.61 -6.87
N GLN A 37 0.88 4.20 -6.54
CA GLN A 37 2.03 3.46 -6.00
C GLN A 37 1.69 2.76 -4.69
N GLN A 38 1.07 3.49 -3.76
CA GLN A 38 0.72 2.95 -2.44
C GLN A 38 -0.35 1.86 -2.54
N VAL A 39 -1.41 2.04 -3.34
CA VAL A 39 -2.46 1.00 -3.49
C VAL A 39 -1.94 -0.22 -4.25
N PHE A 40 -1.03 -0.05 -5.21
CA PHE A 40 -0.36 -1.17 -5.87
C PHE A 40 0.43 -2.02 -4.87
N LEU A 41 1.24 -1.38 -4.02
CA LEU A 41 2.01 -2.08 -3.00
C LEU A 41 1.12 -2.74 -1.95
N LEU A 42 0.07 -2.03 -1.50
CA LEU A 42 -0.95 -2.56 -0.59
C LEU A 42 -1.56 -3.86 -1.14
N ASN A 43 -2.06 -3.82 -2.38
CA ASN A 43 -2.74 -4.96 -2.99
C ASN A 43 -1.80 -6.17 -3.15
N ASN A 44 -0.59 -5.94 -3.66
CA ASN A 44 0.34 -7.04 -3.89
C ASN A 44 0.88 -7.63 -2.57
N MET A 45 1.20 -6.81 -1.56
CA MET A 45 1.59 -7.33 -0.26
C MET A 45 0.46 -8.04 0.46
N ASN A 46 -0.78 -7.54 0.35
CA ASN A 46 -1.92 -8.22 0.94
C ASN A 46 -2.08 -9.61 0.31
N PHE A 47 -1.94 -9.72 -1.02
CA PHE A 47 -1.94 -11.00 -1.69
C PHE A 47 -0.82 -11.94 -1.20
N VAL A 48 0.42 -11.45 -1.10
CA VAL A 48 1.55 -12.26 -0.59
C VAL A 48 1.28 -12.74 0.85
N LEU A 49 0.76 -11.86 1.71
CA LEU A 49 0.41 -12.20 3.09
C LEU A 49 -0.73 -13.22 3.17
N GLU A 50 -1.77 -13.10 2.34
CA GLU A 50 -2.84 -14.08 2.25
C GLU A 50 -2.32 -15.45 1.80
N GLN A 51 -1.44 -15.50 0.79
CA GLN A 51 -0.83 -16.76 0.36
C GLN A 51 0.03 -17.38 1.47
N ALA A 52 0.81 -16.57 2.20
CA ALA A 52 1.58 -17.02 3.34
C ALA A 52 0.71 -17.57 4.48
N ASN A 53 -0.43 -16.92 4.76
CA ASN A 53 -1.36 -17.35 5.82
C ASN A 53 -2.13 -18.62 5.46
N ASN A 54 -2.44 -18.83 4.18
CA ASN A 54 -3.18 -19.99 3.68
C ASN A 54 -2.31 -21.25 3.53
N SER A 55 -0.98 -21.14 3.64
CA SER A 55 -0.05 -22.26 3.54
C SER A 55 0.60 -22.56 4.89
N THR A 56 0.35 -23.75 5.43
CA THR A 56 0.96 -24.21 6.68
C THR A 56 2.49 -24.20 6.61
N ASP A 57 3.06 -24.62 5.47
CA ASP A 57 4.51 -24.68 5.28
C ASP A 57 5.13 -23.27 5.24
N LEU A 58 4.51 -22.34 4.51
CA LEU A 58 4.99 -20.95 4.46
C LEU A 58 4.86 -20.28 5.83
N LYS A 59 3.78 -20.54 6.55
CA LYS A 59 3.58 -19.99 7.90
C LYS A 59 4.64 -20.49 8.88
N LEU A 60 5.05 -21.74 8.79
CA LEU A 60 6.15 -22.31 9.59
C LEU A 60 7.52 -21.72 9.21
N ILE A 61 7.78 -21.53 7.90
CA ILE A 61 9.05 -20.99 7.40
C ILE A 61 9.21 -19.50 7.77
N LEU A 62 8.16 -18.71 7.57
CA LEU A 62 8.19 -17.26 7.74
C LEU A 62 8.07 -16.86 9.23
N GLY A 63 7.33 -17.65 9.99
CA GLY A 63 7.05 -17.38 11.39
C GLY A 63 6.08 -16.22 11.62
N GLU A 64 5.52 -16.17 12.82
CA GLU A 64 4.50 -15.19 13.20
C GLU A 64 4.99 -13.73 13.13
N ASN A 65 6.26 -13.50 13.49
CA ASN A 65 6.85 -12.17 13.47
C ASN A 65 6.89 -11.56 12.06
N TRP A 66 7.14 -12.38 11.02
CA TRP A 66 7.09 -11.91 9.64
C TRP A 66 5.66 -11.44 9.28
N CYS A 67 4.63 -12.21 9.64
CA CYS A 67 3.23 -11.83 9.39
C CYS A 67 2.86 -10.51 10.09
N LEU A 68 3.27 -10.31 11.34
CA LEU A 68 3.02 -9.08 12.09
C LEU A 68 3.68 -7.87 11.41
N GLN A 69 4.93 -8.01 10.97
CA GLN A 69 5.64 -6.95 10.24
C GLN A 69 4.92 -6.59 8.94
N ARG A 70 4.37 -7.58 8.22
CA ARG A 70 3.58 -7.32 7.01
C ARG A 70 2.27 -6.61 7.29
N HIS A 71 1.55 -6.96 8.35
CA HIS A 71 0.36 -6.21 8.73
C HIS A 71 0.67 -4.74 9.00
N VAL A 72 1.73 -4.45 9.76
CA VAL A 72 2.17 -3.07 10.00
C VAL A 72 2.52 -2.35 8.69
N GLN A 73 3.17 -3.05 7.75
CA GLN A 73 3.51 -2.49 6.44
C GLN A 73 2.26 -2.19 5.59
N LEU A 74 1.24 -3.05 5.63
CA LEU A 74 -0.04 -2.81 4.96
C LEU A 74 -0.74 -1.56 5.51
N ASP A 75 -0.75 -1.40 6.85
CA ASP A 75 -1.31 -0.21 7.49
C ASP A 75 -0.57 1.07 7.04
N GLN A 76 0.76 1.01 6.88
CA GLN A 76 1.55 2.12 6.37
C GLN A 76 1.22 2.46 4.92
N PHE A 77 1.04 1.46 4.04
CA PHE A 77 0.63 1.70 2.66
C PHE A 77 -0.78 2.29 2.58
N LEU A 78 -1.70 1.80 3.40
CA LEU A 78 -3.06 2.36 3.48
C LEU A 78 -3.03 3.82 3.95
N ALA A 79 -2.30 4.12 5.02
CA ALA A 79 -2.15 5.49 5.51
C ALA A 79 -1.54 6.41 4.45
N SER A 80 -0.48 5.95 3.78
CA SER A 80 0.21 6.70 2.72
C SER A 80 -0.67 6.90 1.48
N TYR A 81 -1.50 5.90 1.14
CA TYR A 81 -2.50 6.03 0.08
C TYR A 81 -3.53 7.10 0.41
N VAL A 82 -4.08 7.07 1.62
CA VAL A 82 -5.06 8.06 2.09
C VAL A 82 -4.43 9.45 2.09
N GLU A 83 -3.21 9.57 2.61
CA GLU A 83 -2.48 10.83 2.68
C GLU A 83 -2.25 11.41 1.27
N ALA A 84 -1.65 10.63 0.36
CA ALA A 84 -1.30 11.09 -0.97
C ALA A 84 -2.52 11.42 -1.84
N SER A 85 -3.60 10.66 -1.69
CA SER A 85 -4.78 10.77 -2.57
C SER A 85 -5.82 11.75 -2.02
N TRP A 86 -6.08 11.73 -0.71
CA TRP A 86 -7.23 12.43 -0.13
C TRP A 86 -6.88 13.69 0.66
N THR A 87 -5.65 13.84 1.17
CA THR A 87 -5.24 15.08 1.85
C THR A 87 -5.41 16.33 0.97
N PRO A 88 -5.05 16.32 -0.34
CA PRO A 88 -5.29 17.48 -1.20
C PRO A 88 -6.78 17.85 -1.26
N VAL A 89 -7.67 16.87 -1.38
CA VAL A 89 -9.12 17.07 -1.39
C VAL A 89 -9.58 17.67 -0.07
N MET A 90 -9.19 17.07 1.05
CA MET A 90 -9.60 17.46 2.41
C MET A 90 -9.06 18.83 2.82
N SER A 91 -7.85 19.20 2.39
CA SER A 91 -7.25 20.51 2.67
C SER A 91 -8.11 21.67 2.11
N SER A 92 -8.89 21.42 1.07
CA SER A 92 -9.82 22.41 0.48
C SER A 92 -10.95 22.78 1.46
N PHE A 93 -11.30 21.90 2.40
CA PHE A 93 -12.30 22.15 3.45
C PHE A 93 -11.70 22.74 4.72
N ILE A 94 -10.49 22.31 5.10
CA ILE A 94 -9.86 22.68 6.38
C ILE A 94 -9.45 24.16 6.40
N ILE A 95 -9.05 24.70 5.24
CA ILE A 95 -8.61 26.10 5.12
C ILE A 95 -9.77 27.09 5.34
N THR A 96 -11.02 26.67 5.12
CA THR A 96 -12.11 27.65 5.04
C THR A 96 -12.81 27.87 6.38
N ARG A 97 -13.09 26.86 7.21
CA ARG A 97 -13.98 26.97 8.42
C ARG A 97 -15.26 27.81 8.19
N ILE A 98 -15.62 28.01 6.94
CA ILE A 98 -16.70 28.87 6.46
C ILE A 98 -17.79 27.92 5.98
N PRO A 99 -19.06 28.14 6.36
CA PRO A 99 -20.19 27.37 5.84
C PRO A 99 -20.13 27.27 4.32
N LYS A 100 -20.42 26.09 3.73
CA LYS A 100 -20.34 25.85 2.27
C LYS A 100 -21.09 26.90 1.44
N ILE A 101 -22.18 27.45 1.96
CA ILE A 101 -22.99 28.51 1.32
C ILE A 101 -22.19 29.79 1.07
N LEU A 102 -21.15 30.02 1.86
CA LEU A 102 -20.30 31.21 1.82
C LEU A 102 -18.96 30.93 1.12
N TRP A 103 -18.81 29.78 0.47
CA TRP A 103 -17.59 29.46 -0.28
C TRP A 103 -17.49 30.29 -1.57
N PRO A 104 -16.37 31.00 -1.79
CA PRO A 104 -16.04 31.53 -3.10
C PRO A 104 -16.01 30.43 -4.16
N GLN A 105 -16.48 30.73 -5.37
CA GLN A 105 -16.52 29.80 -6.50
C GLN A 105 -15.15 29.13 -6.76
N GLN A 106 -14.06 29.90 -6.64
CA GLN A 106 -12.68 29.42 -6.81
C GLN A 106 -12.31 28.28 -5.84
N LEU A 107 -12.87 28.27 -4.62
CA LEU A 107 -12.62 27.20 -3.65
C LEU A 107 -13.40 25.93 -4.02
N PHE A 108 -14.61 26.09 -4.56
CA PHE A 108 -15.41 24.98 -5.07
C PHE A 108 -14.77 24.33 -6.30
N ASP A 109 -14.30 25.15 -7.25
CA ASP A 109 -13.60 24.68 -8.45
C ASP A 109 -12.30 23.93 -8.08
N LYS A 110 -11.54 24.46 -7.11
CA LYS A 110 -10.33 23.82 -6.58
C LYS A 110 -10.61 22.49 -5.91
N PHE A 111 -11.70 22.39 -5.13
CA PHE A 111 -12.13 21.12 -4.55
C PHE A 111 -12.51 20.12 -5.63
N ASN A 112 -13.39 20.49 -6.57
CA ASN A 112 -13.86 19.61 -7.63
C ASN A 112 -12.72 19.09 -8.49
N SER A 113 -11.79 19.96 -8.89
CA SER A 113 -10.62 19.57 -9.67
C SER A 113 -9.76 18.52 -8.93
N ARG A 114 -9.53 18.69 -7.63
CA ARG A 114 -8.77 17.72 -6.81
C ARG A 114 -9.53 16.41 -6.61
N PHE A 115 -10.85 16.50 -6.43
CA PHE A 115 -11.71 15.35 -6.29
C PHE A 115 -11.72 14.51 -7.59
N GLU A 116 -11.93 15.15 -8.74
CA GLU A 116 -11.90 14.50 -10.05
C GLU A 116 -10.54 13.85 -10.34
N MET A 117 -9.42 14.55 -10.08
CA MET A 117 -8.08 13.97 -10.20
C MET A 117 -7.88 12.71 -9.35
N THR A 118 -8.54 12.63 -8.20
CA THR A 118 -8.46 11.46 -7.29
C THR A 118 -9.36 10.32 -7.74
N CYS A 119 -10.55 10.64 -8.28
CA CYS A 119 -11.55 9.65 -8.68
C CYS A 119 -11.39 9.13 -10.12
N SER A 120 -10.68 9.85 -10.98
CA SER A 120 -10.47 9.49 -12.39
C SER A 120 -9.12 8.82 -12.68
N GLY A 121 -8.24 8.71 -11.67
CA GLY A 121 -6.96 7.98 -11.75
C GLY A 121 -7.09 6.53 -11.32
#